data_AF-R7C3K0-F1
#
_entry.id   AF-R7C3K0-F1
#
_cell.length_a   1.000
_cell.length_b   1.000
_cell.length_c   1.000
_cell.angle_alpha   90.00
_cell.angle_beta   90.00
_cell.angle_gamma   90.00
#
_symmetry.space_group_name_H-M   'P 1'
#
loop_
_entity.id
_entity.type
_entity.pdbx_description
1 polymer ?
#
loop_
_entity_poly.entity_id
_entity_poly.type
_entity_poly.pdbx_seq_one_letter_code
_entity_poly.pdbx_strand_id
1 'polypeptide(L)'
;MKTLFAAAAVAAVSLTATAATETLSVSVIGPGGHSNGSYGQTNALHAPARGILNIEKAVPTAVISGFNGGATVNAIEADARFDVVLTGDKAALAEQKKLVHKAVADGCAAENAFRNVKAGDKTRSGAPADIRFTVK
;
A
#
# COMPACT_ATOMS: atom_id res chain seq x y z
N MET A 1 31.36 -40.41 46.45
CA MET A 1 30.86 -39.07 46.04
C MET A 1 31.81 -38.56 44.96
N LYS A 2 31.38 -38.66 43.69
CA LYS A 2 30.89 -37.52 42.88
C LYS A 2 32.01 -36.61 42.39
N THR A 3 32.42 -36.80 41.14
CA THR A 3 32.61 -35.68 40.19
C THR A 3 32.25 -36.19 38.80
N LEU A 4 31.12 -35.69 38.32
CA LEU A 4 30.44 -36.06 37.08
C LEU A 4 31.16 -35.48 35.86
N PHE A 5 31.27 -36.30 34.83
CA PHE A 5 31.46 -35.87 33.45
C PHE A 5 30.24 -35.06 33.00
N ALA A 6 30.44 -33.86 32.44
CA ALA A 6 29.51 -33.22 31.51
C ALA A 6 30.18 -32.01 30.83
N ALA A 7 30.85 -32.26 29.70
CA ALA A 7 31.19 -31.21 28.75
C ALA A 7 29.95 -30.97 27.87
N ALA A 8 29.17 -29.93 28.17
CA ALA A 8 28.07 -29.50 27.33
C ALA A 8 28.63 -28.64 26.18
N ALA A 9 28.77 -29.23 24.99
CA ALA A 9 29.06 -28.49 23.77
C ALA A 9 27.78 -27.75 23.32
N VAL A 10 27.77 -26.43 23.47
CA VAL A 10 26.72 -25.58 22.92
C VAL A 10 26.96 -25.44 21.41
N ALA A 11 26.27 -26.25 20.60
CA ALA A 11 26.20 -26.04 19.16
C ALA A 11 25.25 -24.86 18.88
N ALA A 12 25.81 -23.66 18.70
CA ALA A 12 25.06 -22.52 18.20
C ALA A 12 24.71 -22.77 16.73
N VAL A 13 23.50 -23.27 16.48
CA VAL A 13 22.94 -23.32 15.12
C VAL A 13 22.56 -21.90 14.74
N SER A 14 23.40 -21.24 13.95
CA SER A 14 23.02 -20.01 13.26
C SER A 14 21.98 -20.35 12.19
N LEU A 15 20.69 -20.23 12.51
CA LEU A 15 19.64 -20.23 11.50
C LEU A 15 19.87 -19.00 10.60
N THR A 16 20.43 -19.20 9.42
CA THR A 16 20.41 -18.19 8.38
C THR A 16 18.96 -17.99 7.96
N ALA A 17 18.37 -16.84 8.31
CA ALA A 17 17.05 -16.48 7.86
C ALA A 17 17.07 -16.39 6.32
N THR A 18 16.35 -17.28 5.63
CA THR A 18 16.23 -17.21 4.18
C THR A 18 15.30 -16.06 3.82
N ALA A 19 15.79 -15.13 3.00
CA ALA A 19 14.95 -14.07 2.46
C ALA A 19 13.84 -14.68 1.60
N ALA A 20 12.60 -14.27 1.85
CA ALA A 20 11.44 -14.59 1.04
C ALA A 20 10.97 -13.33 0.31
N THR A 21 10.23 -13.52 -0.77
CA THR A 21 9.58 -12.44 -1.53
C THR A 21 8.07 -12.60 -1.42
N GLU A 22 7.38 -11.51 -1.13
CA GLU A 22 5.92 -11.44 -1.15
C GLU A 22 5.46 -10.27 -2.02
N THR A 23 4.34 -10.45 -2.72
CA THR A 23 3.73 -9.38 -3.53
C THR A 23 2.39 -9.03 -2.91
N LEU A 24 2.19 -7.75 -2.62
CA LEU A 24 0.91 -7.20 -2.20
C LEU A 24 0.23 -6.52 -3.38
N SER A 25 -1.04 -6.83 -3.62
CA SER A 25 -1.83 -6.15 -4.64
C SER A 25 -2.65 -5.05 -4.00
N VAL A 26 -2.48 -3.83 -4.51
CA VAL A 26 -3.21 -2.64 -4.07
C VAL A 26 -4.24 -2.27 -5.14
N SER A 27 -5.47 -2.02 -4.71
CA SER A 27 -6.52 -1.46 -5.56
C SER A 27 -7.14 -0.26 -4.88
N VAL A 28 -7.33 0.81 -5.64
CA VAL A 28 -7.91 2.08 -5.19
C VAL A 28 -9.10 2.41 -6.08
N ILE A 29 -10.21 2.80 -5.47
CA ILE A 29 -11.46 3.20 -6.15
C ILE A 29 -11.82 4.62 -5.72
N GLY A 30 -12.22 5.44 -6.68
CA GLY A 30 -12.72 6.79 -6.51
C GLY A 30 -14.05 7.02 -7.25
N PRO A 31 -14.54 8.26 -7.26
CA PRO A 31 -15.81 8.61 -7.91
C PRO A 31 -15.75 8.59 -9.45
N GLY A 32 -14.60 8.96 -10.01
CA GLY A 32 -14.38 9.13 -11.43
C GLY A 32 -15.22 10.23 -12.10
N GLY A 33 -15.16 10.29 -13.44
CA GLY A 33 -16.05 11.12 -14.26
C GLY A 33 -15.31 11.97 -15.29
N HIS A 34 -16.07 12.77 -16.05
CA HIS A 34 -15.48 13.60 -17.11
C HIS A 34 -14.62 14.72 -16.50
N SER A 35 -13.34 14.83 -16.86
CA SER A 35 -12.38 15.76 -16.25
C SER A 35 -12.87 17.22 -16.15
N ASN A 36 -13.51 17.73 -17.20
CA ASN A 36 -14.11 19.07 -17.18
C ASN A 36 -15.30 19.20 -16.21
N GLY A 37 -16.25 18.26 -16.24
CA GLY A 37 -17.49 18.33 -15.46
C GLY A 37 -17.36 17.87 -14.01
N SER A 38 -16.37 17.02 -13.73
CA SER A 38 -16.03 16.48 -12.42
C SER A 38 -14.80 17.15 -11.81
N TYR A 39 -14.33 18.27 -12.37
CA TYR A 39 -13.14 18.95 -11.88
C TYR A 39 -13.24 19.22 -10.37
N GLY A 40 -12.17 18.91 -9.64
CA GLY A 40 -12.12 19.04 -8.19
C GLY A 40 -12.55 17.79 -7.42
N GLN A 41 -13.09 16.74 -8.07
CA GLN A 41 -13.28 15.45 -7.42
C GLN A 41 -11.95 14.76 -7.10
N THR A 42 -12.00 13.83 -6.16
CA THR A 42 -10.88 12.95 -5.83
C THR A 42 -10.54 12.04 -7.02
N ASN A 43 -9.26 11.74 -7.18
CA ASN A 43 -8.77 10.97 -8.31
C ASN A 43 -8.09 9.66 -7.85
N ALA A 44 -8.55 8.53 -8.39
CA ALA A 44 -8.09 7.21 -8.01
C ALA A 44 -6.63 6.90 -8.42
N LEU A 45 -6.02 7.63 -9.36
CA LEU A 45 -4.58 7.55 -9.65
C LEU A 45 -3.76 8.48 -8.75
N HIS A 46 -4.29 9.66 -8.40
CA HIS A 46 -3.55 10.61 -7.59
C HIS A 46 -3.36 10.12 -6.14
N ALA A 47 -4.39 9.48 -5.58
CA ALA A 47 -4.33 8.88 -4.25
C ALA A 47 -3.21 7.83 -4.07
N PRO A 48 -3.10 6.77 -4.88
CA PRO A 48 -2.03 5.79 -4.77
C PRO A 48 -0.67 6.37 -5.16
N ALA A 49 -0.58 7.37 -6.04
CA ALA A 49 0.69 8.05 -6.30
C ALA A 49 1.25 8.72 -5.01
N ARG A 50 0.39 9.37 -4.22
CA ARG A 50 0.77 9.87 -2.88
C ARG A 50 1.16 8.72 -1.95
N GLY A 51 0.42 7.61 -2.00
CA GLY A 51 0.73 6.40 -1.23
C GLY A 51 2.09 5.78 -1.57
N ILE A 52 2.46 5.73 -2.84
CA ILE A 52 3.74 5.22 -3.33
C ILE A 52 4.91 6.04 -2.78
N LEU A 53 4.79 7.37 -2.79
CA LEU A 53 5.82 8.25 -2.18
C LEU A 53 5.95 8.03 -0.67
N ASN A 54 4.87 7.61 0.01
CA ASN A 54 4.93 7.23 1.41
C ASN A 54 5.55 5.83 1.59
N ILE A 55 5.27 4.87 0.69
CA ILE A 55 5.88 3.54 0.69
C ILE A 55 7.39 3.66 0.49
N GLU A 56 7.86 4.48 -0.46
CA GLU A 56 9.29 4.72 -0.70
C GLU A 56 10.03 5.11 0.58
N LYS A 57 9.42 5.97 1.41
CA LYS A 57 10.01 6.42 2.68
C LYS A 57 9.94 5.36 3.78
N ALA A 58 8.82 4.64 3.86
CA ALA A 58 8.55 3.68 4.94
C ALA A 58 9.22 2.32 4.70
N VAL A 59 9.31 1.89 3.44
CA VAL A 59 9.89 0.63 2.99
C VAL A 59 10.76 0.89 1.74
N PRO A 60 11.98 1.43 1.90
CA PRO A 60 12.83 1.83 0.77
C PRO A 60 13.25 0.69 -0.16
N THR A 61 13.12 -0.55 0.29
CA THR A 61 13.42 -1.76 -0.49
C THR A 61 12.23 -2.29 -1.29
N ALA A 62 11.04 -1.71 -1.11
CA ALA A 62 9.85 -2.15 -1.84
C ALA A 62 9.96 -1.78 -3.32
N VAL A 63 9.56 -2.69 -4.20
CA VAL A 63 9.46 -2.42 -5.63
C VAL A 63 8.00 -2.25 -6.01
N ILE A 64 7.69 -1.11 -6.61
CA ILE A 64 6.36 -0.84 -7.15
C ILE A 64 6.32 -1.26 -8.61
N SER A 65 5.31 -2.04 -9.00
CA SER A 65 5.13 -2.47 -10.39
C SER A 65 3.66 -2.41 -10.80
N GLY A 66 3.41 -2.45 -12.11
CA GLY A 66 2.05 -2.57 -12.65
C GLY A 66 1.12 -1.40 -12.34
N PHE A 67 1.65 -0.20 -12.06
CA PHE A 67 0.81 0.96 -11.74
C PHE A 67 -0.02 1.39 -12.95
N ASN A 68 -1.33 1.18 -12.84
CA ASN A 68 -2.27 1.37 -13.94
C ASN A 68 -3.64 1.76 -13.37
N GLY A 69 -4.48 2.37 -14.18
CA GLY A 69 -5.82 2.82 -13.80
C GLY A 69 -6.42 3.66 -14.92
N GLY A 70 -7.74 3.68 -14.97
CA GLY A 70 -8.44 4.53 -15.91
C GLY A 70 -8.62 3.97 -17.32
N ALA A 71 -9.37 4.72 -18.12
CA ALA A 71 -9.79 4.28 -19.46
C ALA A 71 -9.53 5.33 -20.55
N THR A 72 -9.71 6.62 -20.27
CA THR A 72 -9.61 7.68 -21.28
C THR A 72 -8.87 8.90 -20.72
N VAL A 73 -8.08 9.56 -21.56
CA VAL A 73 -7.25 10.71 -21.16
C VAL A 73 -8.04 11.91 -20.61
N ASN A 74 -9.35 11.97 -20.91
CA ASN A 74 -10.24 13.04 -20.47
C ASN A 74 -11.06 12.66 -19.22
N ALA A 75 -10.71 11.60 -18.50
CA ALA A 75 -11.38 11.17 -17.28
C ALA A 75 -10.62 11.59 -16.01
N ILE A 76 -11.37 11.87 -14.95
CA ILE A 76 -10.89 11.61 -13.59
C ILE A 76 -11.08 10.12 -13.37
N GLU A 77 -10.01 9.43 -12.99
CA GLU A 77 -10.06 7.99 -12.93
C GLU A 77 -10.84 7.49 -11.71
N ALA A 78 -11.66 6.47 -11.97
CA ALA A 78 -12.46 5.80 -10.96
C ALA A 78 -11.70 4.65 -10.28
N ASP A 79 -10.61 4.18 -10.89
CA ASP A 79 -9.83 3.08 -10.37
C ASP A 79 -8.32 3.27 -10.60
N ALA A 80 -7.55 2.60 -9.74
CA ALA A 80 -6.14 2.34 -9.95
C ALA A 80 -5.74 1.03 -9.26
N ARG A 81 -4.66 0.44 -9.75
CA ARG A 81 -4.03 -0.76 -9.20
C ARG A 81 -2.52 -0.71 -9.35
N PHE A 82 -1.82 -1.35 -8.44
CA PHE A 82 -0.38 -1.61 -8.52
C PHE A 82 -0.02 -2.76 -7.59
N ASP A 83 1.14 -3.35 -7.84
CA ASP A 83 1.72 -4.35 -6.96
C ASP A 83 2.90 -3.77 -6.19
N VAL A 84 3.08 -4.25 -4.96
CA VAL A 84 4.20 -3.93 -4.08
C VAL A 84 4.95 -5.22 -3.78
N VAL A 85 6.15 -5.35 -4.34
CA VAL A 85 7.02 -6.50 -4.10
C VAL A 85 7.93 -6.19 -2.91
N LEU A 86 7.90 -7.07 -1.92
CA LEU A 86 8.63 -6.99 -0.67
C LEU A 86 9.59 -8.17 -0.57
N THR A 87 10.77 -7.93 0.00
CA THR A 87 11.75 -8.99 0.26
C THR A 87 12.29 -8.85 1.68
N GLY A 88 12.40 -9.97 2.38
CA GLY A 88 12.92 -10.02 3.74
C GLY A 88 12.70 -11.36 4.40
N ASP A 89 13.13 -11.50 5.65
CA ASP A 89 12.69 -12.62 6.48
C ASP A 89 11.23 -12.46 6.92
N LYS A 90 10.68 -13.49 7.58
CA LYS A 90 9.27 -13.50 8.01
C LYS A 90 8.88 -12.32 8.90
N ALA A 91 9.78 -11.87 9.78
CA ALA A 91 9.50 -10.77 10.70
C ALA A 91 9.54 -9.43 9.97
N ALA A 92 10.53 -9.23 9.10
CA ALA A 92 10.64 -8.06 8.24
C ALA A 92 9.42 -7.92 7.31
N LEU A 93 9.02 -9.00 6.64
CA LEU A 93 7.85 -9.00 5.75
C LEU A 93 6.55 -8.65 6.49
N ALA A 94 6.36 -9.16 7.71
CA ALA A 94 5.19 -8.84 8.52
C ALA A 94 5.12 -7.35 8.89
N GLU A 95 6.27 -6.72 9.14
CA GLU A 95 6.32 -5.29 9.44
C GLU A 95 6.16 -4.43 8.19
N GLN A 96 6.87 -4.77 7.11
CA GLN A 96 6.76 -4.09 5.82
C GLN A 96 5.31 -4.07 5.30
N LYS A 97 4.56 -5.18 5.45
CA LYS A 97 3.13 -5.26 5.12
C LYS A 97 2.29 -4.20 5.84
N LYS A 98 2.51 -4.00 7.14
CA LYS A 98 1.80 -2.97 7.92
C LYS A 98 2.17 -1.57 7.46
N LEU A 99 3.46 -1.34 7.19
CA LEU A 99 3.97 -0.06 6.71
C LEU A 99 3.39 0.28 5.32
N VAL A 100 3.33 -0.68 4.40
CA VAL A 100 2.68 -0.51 3.10
C VAL A 100 1.21 -0.18 3.26
N HIS A 101 0.46 -0.95 4.05
CA HIS A 101 -0.95 -0.69 4.29
C HIS A 101 -1.17 0.72 4.85
N LYS A 102 -0.38 1.14 5.84
CA LYS A 102 -0.45 2.49 6.42
C LYS A 102 -0.12 3.57 5.38
N ALA A 103 0.94 3.38 4.60
CA ALA A 103 1.36 4.35 3.58
C ALA A 103 0.29 4.57 2.49
N VAL A 104 -0.35 3.49 2.04
CA VAL A 104 -1.49 3.55 1.11
C VAL A 104 -2.67 4.27 1.75
N ALA A 105 -3.01 3.94 3.00
CA ALA A 105 -4.10 4.58 3.73
C ALA A 105 -3.87 6.10 3.87
N ASP A 106 -2.67 6.51 4.27
CA ASP A 106 -2.28 7.91 4.42
C ASP A 106 -2.32 8.65 3.07
N GLY A 107 -1.90 8.00 1.99
CA GLY A 107 -1.98 8.57 0.63
C GLY A 107 -3.42 8.81 0.17
N CYS A 108 -4.31 7.86 0.42
CA CYS A 108 -5.74 7.99 0.13
C CYS A 108 -6.40 9.08 0.97
N ALA A 109 -6.09 9.12 2.27
CA ALA A 109 -6.58 10.16 3.17
C ALA A 109 -6.10 11.56 2.75
N ALA A 110 -4.85 11.69 2.29
CA ALA A 110 -4.30 12.94 1.79
C ALA A 110 -5.02 13.45 0.53
N GLU A 111 -5.43 12.56 -0.39
CA GLU A 111 -6.22 12.96 -1.55
C GLU A 111 -7.62 13.43 -1.15
N ASN A 112 -8.29 12.69 -0.25
CA ASN A 112 -9.59 13.10 0.28
C ASN A 112 -9.49 14.48 0.97
N ALA A 113 -8.47 14.70 1.81
CA ALA A 113 -8.24 15.98 2.47
C ALA A 113 -7.93 17.11 1.48
N PHE A 114 -7.10 16.86 0.46
CA PHE A 114 -6.76 17.83 -0.57
C PHE A 114 -8.00 18.31 -1.35
N ARG A 115 -9.00 17.42 -1.54
CA ARG A 115 -10.28 17.75 -2.20
C ARG A 115 -11.39 18.12 -1.22
N ASN A 116 -11.09 18.22 0.08
CA ASN A 116 -12.06 18.49 1.15
C ASN A 116 -13.25 17.51 1.17
N VAL A 117 -13.00 16.24 0.85
CA VAL A 117 -14.00 15.16 0.88
C VAL A 117 -14.00 14.48 2.25
N LYS A 118 -15.19 14.29 2.80
CA LYS A 118 -15.45 13.61 4.07
C LYS A 118 -16.17 12.28 3.84
N ALA A 119 -16.10 11.39 4.83
CA ALA A 119 -16.81 10.13 4.79
C ALA A 119 -18.33 10.37 4.63
N GLY A 120 -18.93 9.70 3.66
CA GLY A 120 -20.36 9.84 3.34
C GLY A 120 -20.70 10.92 2.30
N ASP A 121 -19.74 11.76 1.92
CA ASP A 121 -19.94 12.73 0.84
C ASP A 121 -20.24 12.02 -0.48
N LYS A 122 -21.07 12.67 -1.30
CA LYS A 122 -21.45 12.17 -2.62
C LYS A 122 -21.11 13.17 -3.71
N THR A 123 -20.75 12.67 -4.87
CA THR A 123 -20.64 13.49 -6.08
C THR A 123 -22.01 14.00 -6.52
N ARG A 124 -22.03 14.91 -7.49
CA ARG A 124 -23.26 15.37 -8.14
C ARG A 124 -24.07 14.22 -8.78
N SER A 125 -23.41 13.15 -9.20
CA SER A 125 -24.06 11.95 -9.75
C SER A 125 -24.50 10.95 -8.68
N GLY A 126 -24.27 11.24 -7.39
CA GLY A 126 -24.67 10.41 -6.26
C GLY A 126 -23.70 9.28 -5.91
N ALA A 127 -22.56 9.18 -6.59
CA ALA A 127 -21.51 8.21 -6.26
C ALA A 127 -20.76 8.62 -4.99
N PRO A 128 -20.16 7.69 -4.23
CA PRO A 128 -19.26 8.02 -3.13
C PRO A 128 -18.11 8.92 -3.62
N ALA A 129 -17.92 10.07 -2.95
CA ALA A 129 -16.88 11.02 -3.34
C ALA A 129 -15.49 10.64 -2.79
N ASP A 130 -15.43 9.75 -1.80
CA ASP A 130 -14.21 9.36 -1.11
C ASP A 130 -13.41 8.30 -1.86
N ILE A 131 -12.08 8.40 -1.72
CA ILE A 131 -11.15 7.36 -2.11
C ILE A 131 -11.24 6.20 -1.12
N ARG A 132 -11.39 5.00 -1.67
CA ARG A 132 -11.44 3.72 -0.96
C ARG A 132 -10.36 2.80 -1.50
N PHE A 133 -9.75 1.97 -0.67
CA PHE A 133 -8.65 1.12 -1.09
C PHE A 133 -8.71 -0.27 -0.46
N THR A 134 -7.98 -1.20 -1.07
CA THR A 134 -7.68 -2.52 -0.52
C THR A 134 -6.20 -2.82 -0.74
N VAL A 135 -5.58 -3.50 0.22
CA VAL A 135 -4.24 -4.08 0.12
C VAL A 135 -4.38 -5.56 0.46
N LYS A 136 -3.98 -6.44 -0.44
CA LYS A 136 -4.11 -7.89 -0.30
C LYS A 136 -2.76 -8.57 -0.43
#